data_AF-A0A2J0Q8I2-F1
#
_entry.id   AF-A0A2J0Q8I2-F1
#
_cell.length_a   1.000
_cell.length_b   1.000
_cell.length_c   1.000
_cell.angle_alpha   90.00
_cell.angle_beta   90.00
_cell.angle_gamma   90.00
#
_symmetry.space_group_name_H-M   'P 1'
#
loop_
_entity.id
_entity.type
_entity.pdbx_description
1 polymer ?
#
loop_
_entity_poly.entity_id
_entity_poly.type
_entity_poly.pdbx_seq_one_letter_code
_entity_poly.pdbx_strand_id
1 'polypeptide(L)'
;MYKYLKDESYYHELYDRLTIKECEEWVNSVNHISSRDKYKKAGSITGAFTEIGLYFKKGERYRNKSETIHKWMERDQDKDDRINNAIEPKGIRCLSCSHLMQVESKDLHTDINDKNDRVLFFFDCSNCNSRRAYWENGQEWEYKNPCPKCHANRTSVHNRKGNIITTAYNCPGCGQKETDTWDLDKREEVDPNFEANRRKYCISDKEGTDYISWTANLKEIAEWMKDHEENKEIYDAVAKIKKLTIVELQNHLNPAIKKAGYSKLDFDKPEAGRDLTVGFSLQDNKPGRQDRSSVYDLRRLLKKTLADTNWRLIADDINYKLGFLAGRLRGVEGEEALKALAEKMLKK
;
A
#
# COMPACT_ATOMS: atom_id res chain seq x y z
N MET A 1 29.14 -4.79 24.08
CA MET A 1 28.08 -5.42 24.89
C MET A 1 26.80 -4.67 24.57
N TYR A 2 25.76 -5.34 24.07
CA TYR A 2 24.51 -4.71 23.66
C TYR A 2 23.68 -4.35 24.89
N LYS A 3 23.23 -3.10 24.99
CA LYS A 3 22.35 -2.60 26.06
C LYS A 3 20.90 -2.58 25.58
N TYR A 4 20.67 -2.13 24.35
CA TYR A 4 19.34 -1.94 23.77
C TYR A 4 18.90 -3.13 22.93
N LEU A 5 19.74 -3.59 22.00
CA LEU A 5 19.42 -4.73 21.15
C LEU A 5 19.21 -5.98 22.01
N LYS A 6 18.06 -6.62 21.81
CA LYS A 6 17.71 -7.90 22.43
C LYS A 6 17.82 -9.04 21.43
N ASP A 7 17.63 -10.25 21.91
CA ASP A 7 17.50 -11.41 21.03
C ASP A 7 16.22 -11.29 20.17
N GLU A 8 16.19 -12.00 19.05
CA GLU A 8 15.07 -11.96 18.10
C GLU A 8 13.74 -12.42 18.74
N SER A 9 13.79 -13.36 19.70
CA SER A 9 12.59 -13.90 20.34
C SER A 9 11.87 -12.85 21.19
N TYR A 10 12.61 -11.95 21.84
CA TYR A 10 12.04 -10.80 22.53
C TYR A 10 11.16 -9.95 21.61
N TYR A 11 11.63 -9.65 20.39
CA TYR A 11 10.88 -8.82 19.44
C TYR A 11 9.66 -9.55 18.88
N HIS A 12 9.76 -10.86 18.66
CA HIS A 12 8.61 -11.68 18.30
C HIS A 12 7.53 -11.68 19.37
N GLU A 13 7.90 -11.89 20.64
CA GLU A 13 6.94 -11.85 21.75
C GLU A 13 6.31 -10.46 21.91
N LEU A 14 7.13 -9.40 21.82
CA LEU A 14 6.64 -8.02 21.88
C LEU A 14 5.63 -7.74 20.75
N TYR A 15 5.93 -8.18 19.54
CA TYR A 15 5.03 -8.03 18.39
C TYR A 15 3.71 -8.77 18.60
N ASP A 16 3.77 -9.99 19.12
CA ASP A 16 2.59 -10.82 19.39
C ASP A 16 1.73 -10.20 20.51
N ARG A 17 2.34 -9.68 21.60
CA ARG A 17 1.63 -8.93 22.67
C ARG A 17 0.88 -7.72 22.12
N LEU A 18 1.54 -6.92 21.28
CA LEU A 18 0.92 -5.75 20.67
C LEU A 18 -0.21 -6.14 19.71
N THR A 19 -0.05 -7.25 18.97
CA THR A 19 -1.09 -7.79 18.09
C THR A 19 -2.32 -8.23 18.87
N ILE A 20 -2.12 -8.94 19.99
CA ILE A 20 -3.20 -9.36 20.90
C ILE A 20 -3.95 -8.14 21.42
N LYS A 21 -3.21 -7.17 22.00
CA LYS A 21 -3.78 -5.95 22.55
C LYS A 21 -4.64 -5.20 21.52
N GLU A 22 -4.13 -5.00 20.31
CA GLU A 22 -4.86 -4.31 19.25
C GLU A 22 -6.15 -5.05 18.84
N CYS A 23 -6.10 -6.38 18.78
CA CYS A 23 -7.28 -7.19 18.45
C CYS A 23 -8.32 -7.20 19.58
N GLU A 24 -7.89 -7.22 20.84
CA GLU A 24 -8.78 -7.13 22.00
C GLU A 24 -9.44 -5.75 22.10
N GLU A 25 -8.67 -4.68 21.90
CA GLU A 25 -9.20 -3.31 21.83
C GLU A 25 -10.25 -3.18 20.72
N TRP A 26 -10.03 -3.81 19.56
CA TRP A 26 -11.03 -3.86 18.50
C TRP A 26 -12.32 -4.55 18.95
N VAL A 27 -12.23 -5.76 19.50
CA VAL A 27 -13.40 -6.51 19.99
C VAL A 27 -14.17 -5.71 21.04
N ASN A 28 -13.45 -5.11 21.99
CA ASN A 28 -14.03 -4.29 23.05
C ASN A 28 -14.72 -3.04 22.48
N SER A 29 -14.13 -2.40 21.47
CA SER A 29 -14.72 -1.23 20.81
C SER A 29 -16.04 -1.57 20.11
N VAL A 30 -16.11 -2.71 19.40
CA VAL A 30 -17.33 -3.14 18.71
C VAL A 30 -18.41 -3.55 19.72
N ASN A 31 -18.03 -4.25 20.79
CA ASN A 31 -18.94 -4.60 21.89
C ASN A 31 -19.50 -3.37 22.61
N HIS A 32 -18.68 -2.32 22.77
CA HIS A 32 -19.14 -1.05 23.34
C HIS A 32 -20.14 -0.33 22.42
N ILE A 33 -20.00 -0.46 21.10
CA ILE A 33 -20.93 0.13 20.13
C ILE A 33 -22.25 -0.65 20.11
N SER A 34 -22.18 -1.98 20.13
CA SER A 34 -23.36 -2.87 20.09
C SER A 34 -24.21 -2.82 21.36
N SER A 35 -23.62 -2.47 22.51
CA SER A 35 -24.32 -2.33 23.78
C SER A 35 -25.16 -1.04 23.90
N ARG A 36 -24.95 -0.05 23.02
CA ARG A 36 -25.78 1.18 22.97
C ARG A 36 -27.19 0.85 22.50
N ASP A 37 -28.21 1.33 23.22
CA ASP A 37 -29.63 0.98 23.02
C ASP A 37 -30.14 1.13 21.58
N LYS A 38 -29.58 2.06 20.81
CA LYS A 38 -29.93 2.32 19.40
C LYS A 38 -29.58 1.17 18.45
N TYR A 39 -28.67 0.26 18.82
CA TYR A 39 -28.11 -0.77 17.92
C TYR A 39 -28.35 -2.21 18.40
N LYS A 40 -29.07 -2.43 19.51
CA LYS A 40 -29.36 -3.77 20.07
C LYS A 40 -30.08 -4.73 19.10
N LYS A 41 -30.84 -4.21 18.11
CA LYS A 41 -31.52 -5.04 17.08
C LYS A 41 -30.59 -5.56 15.98
N ALA A 42 -29.33 -5.12 15.93
CA ALA A 42 -28.36 -5.47 14.88
C ALA A 42 -27.37 -6.59 15.28
N GLY A 43 -27.66 -7.37 16.33
CA GLY A 43 -26.72 -8.31 16.97
C GLY A 43 -25.98 -9.28 16.03
N SER A 44 -26.65 -9.79 14.98
CA SER A 44 -26.00 -10.67 13.98
C SER A 44 -25.03 -9.93 13.06
N ILE A 45 -25.35 -8.68 12.72
CA ILE A 45 -24.54 -7.81 11.85
C ILE A 45 -23.27 -7.38 12.60
N THR A 46 -23.38 -7.06 13.90
CA THR A 46 -22.22 -6.68 14.72
C THR A 46 -21.21 -7.82 14.90
N GLY A 47 -21.68 -9.07 14.99
CA GLY A 47 -20.80 -10.25 15.04
C GLY A 47 -19.99 -10.40 13.75
N ALA A 48 -20.66 -10.34 12.59
CA ALA A 48 -20.00 -10.45 11.30
C ALA A 48 -18.99 -9.31 11.05
N PHE A 49 -19.31 -8.08 11.41
CA PHE A 49 -18.36 -6.95 11.33
C PHE A 49 -17.14 -7.13 12.23
N THR A 50 -17.32 -7.72 13.41
CA THR A 50 -16.22 -8.00 14.32
C THR A 50 -15.27 -9.03 13.70
N GLU A 51 -15.81 -10.12 13.16
CA GLU A 51 -15.03 -11.19 12.53
C GLU A 51 -14.29 -10.70 11.29
N ILE A 52 -14.97 -9.94 10.40
CA ILE A 52 -14.34 -9.35 9.22
C ILE A 52 -13.22 -8.39 9.62
N GLY A 53 -13.49 -7.47 10.56
CA GLY A 53 -12.48 -6.53 11.04
C GLY A 53 -11.28 -7.22 11.68
N LEU A 54 -11.51 -8.30 12.44
CA LEU A 54 -10.44 -9.12 12.99
C LEU A 54 -9.64 -9.83 11.89
N TYR A 55 -10.30 -10.38 10.86
CA TYR A 55 -9.61 -11.04 9.74
C TYR A 55 -8.61 -10.09 9.08
N PHE A 56 -9.04 -8.88 8.73
CA PHE A 56 -8.17 -7.86 8.15
C PHE A 56 -7.05 -7.42 9.10
N LYS A 57 -7.36 -7.14 10.37
CA LYS A 57 -6.34 -6.74 11.35
C LYS A 57 -5.26 -7.81 11.51
N LYS A 58 -5.66 -9.06 11.71
CA LYS A 58 -4.73 -10.19 11.85
C LYS A 58 -3.88 -10.37 10.59
N GLY A 59 -4.51 -10.26 9.41
CA GLY A 59 -3.83 -10.35 8.11
C GLY A 59 -2.78 -9.26 7.92
N GLU A 60 -3.13 -8.00 8.18
CA GLU A 60 -2.18 -6.88 8.09
C GLU A 60 -1.07 -6.98 9.14
N ARG A 61 -1.38 -7.44 10.36
CA ARG A 61 -0.37 -7.71 11.39
C ARG A 61 0.59 -8.81 10.95
N TYR A 62 0.12 -9.85 10.30
CA TYR A 62 0.99 -10.88 9.74
C TYR A 62 1.89 -10.31 8.62
N ARG A 63 1.29 -9.61 7.65
CA ARG A 63 1.99 -9.02 6.50
C ARG A 63 3.16 -8.13 6.92
N ASN A 64 2.98 -7.32 7.96
CA ASN A 64 3.96 -6.34 8.41
C ASN A 64 4.92 -6.86 9.51
N LYS A 65 4.76 -8.11 9.97
CA LYS A 65 5.47 -8.64 11.15
C LYS A 65 6.99 -8.60 10.99
N SER A 66 7.51 -9.23 9.95
CA SER A 66 8.96 -9.34 9.74
C SER A 66 9.62 -7.98 9.52
N GLU A 67 8.99 -7.11 8.73
CA GLU A 67 9.49 -5.75 8.50
C GLU A 67 9.52 -4.93 9.79
N THR A 68 8.47 -5.02 10.61
CA THR A 68 8.38 -4.27 11.87
C THR A 68 9.42 -4.75 12.88
N ILE A 69 9.60 -6.06 13.02
CA ILE A 69 10.61 -6.65 13.91
C ILE A 69 12.01 -6.21 13.46
N HIS A 70 12.29 -6.30 12.16
CA HIS A 70 13.58 -5.87 11.62
C HIS A 70 13.85 -4.39 11.91
N LYS A 71 12.88 -3.49 11.70
CA LYS A 71 13.02 -2.06 12.03
C LYS A 71 13.26 -1.82 13.52
N TRP A 72 12.66 -2.61 14.41
CA TRP A 72 12.92 -2.48 15.84
C TRP A 72 14.31 -2.94 16.22
N MET A 73 14.78 -4.05 15.65
CA MET A 73 16.13 -4.55 15.85
C MET A 73 17.18 -3.57 15.31
N GLU A 74 16.99 -3.06 14.09
CA GLU A 74 17.87 -2.06 13.47
C GLU A 74 17.94 -0.79 14.32
N ARG A 75 16.78 -0.26 14.74
CA ARG A 75 16.73 0.90 15.64
C ARG A 75 17.50 0.67 16.95
N ASP A 76 17.36 -0.50 17.56
CA ASP A 76 18.02 -0.78 18.84
C ASP A 76 19.52 -1.07 18.67
N GLN A 77 19.92 -1.65 17.53
CA GLN A 77 21.31 -1.78 17.10
C GLN A 77 21.95 -0.41 16.88
N ASP A 78 21.28 0.51 16.18
CA ASP A 78 21.76 1.89 15.95
C ASP A 78 22.00 2.62 17.27
N LYS A 79 21.14 2.40 18.28
CA LYS A 79 21.30 2.97 19.62
C LYS A 79 22.55 2.43 20.31
N ASP A 80 22.76 1.11 20.25
CA ASP A 80 23.96 0.48 20.81
C ASP A 80 25.23 0.96 20.11
N ASP A 81 25.22 1.02 18.78
CA ASP A 81 26.35 1.50 17.98
C ASP A 81 26.68 2.97 18.29
N ARG A 82 25.66 3.81 18.45
CA ARG A 82 25.87 5.21 18.81
C ARG A 82 26.55 5.37 20.17
N ILE A 83 26.11 4.61 21.18
CA ILE A 83 26.74 4.65 22.50
C ILE A 83 28.16 4.09 22.46
N ASN A 84 28.37 2.99 21.74
CA ASN A 84 29.68 2.34 21.65
C ASN A 84 30.71 3.24 20.93
N ASN A 85 30.28 3.94 19.89
CA ASN A 85 31.14 4.81 19.07
C ASN A 85 31.22 6.26 19.58
N ALA A 86 30.47 6.63 20.61
CA ALA A 86 30.50 7.99 21.15
C ALA A 86 31.89 8.36 21.70
N ILE A 87 32.37 9.53 21.29
CA ILE A 87 33.68 10.06 21.69
C ILE A 87 33.53 10.80 23.03
N GLU A 88 34.33 10.38 24.01
CA GLU A 88 34.38 11.02 25.32
C GLU A 88 34.95 12.46 25.24
N PRO A 89 34.24 13.47 25.80
CA PRO A 89 34.77 14.81 25.97
C PRO A 89 36.02 14.84 26.87
N LYS A 90 37.10 15.46 26.39
CA LYS A 90 38.38 15.51 27.12
C LYS A 90 38.55 16.80 27.92
N GLY A 91 39.34 16.72 28.98
CA GLY A 91 39.80 17.90 29.73
C GLY A 91 38.78 18.46 30.73
N ILE A 92 37.76 17.69 31.09
CA ILE A 92 36.71 18.12 32.02
C ILE A 92 37.29 18.22 33.44
N ARG A 93 37.19 19.40 34.04
CA ARG A 93 37.66 19.68 35.41
C ARG A 93 36.51 19.97 36.36
N CYS A 94 36.68 19.58 37.62
CA CYS A 94 35.74 19.92 38.68
C CYS A 94 35.76 21.42 38.97
N LEU A 95 34.59 22.05 39.07
CA LEU A 95 34.49 23.48 39.39
C LEU A 95 34.93 23.82 40.83
N SER A 96 34.78 22.86 41.75
CA SER A 96 35.06 23.07 43.18
C SER A 96 36.54 22.89 43.52
N CYS A 97 37.22 21.90 42.91
CA CYS A 97 38.60 21.55 43.28
C CYS A 97 39.58 21.49 42.10
N SER A 98 39.15 21.82 40.88
CA SER A 98 39.97 21.84 39.65
C SER A 98 40.63 20.52 39.24
N HIS A 99 40.34 19.42 39.93
CA HIS A 99 40.81 18.08 39.59
C HIS A 99 40.18 17.59 38.28
N LEU A 100 40.90 16.73 37.54
CA LEU A 100 40.37 16.12 36.33
C LEU A 100 39.25 15.14 36.72
N MET A 101 38.10 15.25 36.07
CA MET A 101 36.97 14.35 36.32
C MET A 101 37.08 13.09 35.47
N GLN A 102 36.49 12.00 35.95
CA GLN A 102 36.45 10.71 35.26
C GLN A 102 35.03 10.39 34.82
N VAL A 103 34.87 9.73 33.67
CA VAL A 103 33.55 9.25 33.24
C VAL A 103 33.10 8.10 34.15
N GLU A 104 31.95 8.28 34.78
CA GLU A 104 31.26 7.26 35.57
C GLU A 104 30.37 6.40 34.66
N SER A 105 29.59 7.04 33.78
CA SER A 105 28.71 6.35 32.84
C SER A 105 28.52 7.16 31.56
N LYS A 106 28.07 6.46 30.50
CA LYS A 106 27.53 7.07 29.29
C LYS A 106 26.18 6.46 28.98
N ASP A 107 25.21 7.31 28.72
CA ASP A 107 23.82 6.90 28.49
C ASP A 107 23.24 7.62 27.28
N LEU A 108 22.34 6.96 26.57
CA LEU A 108 21.56 7.60 25.54
C LEU A 108 20.45 8.41 26.20
N HIS A 109 20.38 9.69 25.87
CA HIS A 109 19.35 10.59 26.35
C HIS A 109 18.70 11.31 25.17
N THR A 110 17.38 11.27 25.10
CA THR A 110 16.61 12.09 24.16
C THR A 110 16.52 13.52 24.70
N ASP A 111 17.01 14.51 23.95
CA ASP A 111 16.89 15.91 24.34
C ASP A 111 15.42 16.36 24.24
N ILE A 112 14.95 17.09 25.25
CA ILE A 112 13.57 17.56 25.35
C ILE A 112 13.22 18.54 24.20
N ASN A 113 14.22 19.25 23.66
CA ASN A 113 14.01 20.32 22.68
C ASN A 113 14.05 19.83 21.23
N ASP A 114 14.98 18.94 20.87
CA ASP A 114 15.16 18.48 19.49
C ASP A 114 14.66 17.05 19.25
N LYS A 115 14.31 16.32 20.32
CA LYS A 115 13.88 14.91 20.32
C LYS A 115 14.87 13.95 19.66
N ASN A 116 16.11 14.35 19.50
CA ASN A 116 17.17 13.49 19.01
C ASN A 116 17.79 12.77 20.19
N ASP A 117 18.00 11.47 20.01
CA ASP A 117 18.84 10.70 20.92
C ASP A 117 20.28 11.24 20.80
N ARG A 118 20.92 11.53 21.93
CA ARG A 118 22.31 11.98 22.03
C ARG A 118 22.98 11.23 23.17
N VAL A 119 24.29 11.01 23.07
CA VAL A 119 25.04 10.37 24.16
C VAL A 119 25.44 11.41 25.18
N LEU A 120 25.03 11.17 26.43
CA LEU A 120 25.35 11.98 27.59
C LEU A 120 26.38 11.24 28.44
N PHE A 121 27.50 11.91 28.70
CA PHE A 121 28.59 11.43 29.54
C PHE A 121 28.45 12.03 30.94
N PHE A 122 28.36 11.17 31.95
CA PHE A 122 28.36 11.55 33.35
C PHE A 122 29.77 11.48 33.88
N PHE A 123 30.27 12.60 34.40
CA PHE A 123 31.58 12.72 35.00
C PHE A 123 31.43 12.84 36.51
N ASP A 124 32.24 12.08 37.26
CA ASP A 124 32.35 12.20 38.71
C ASP A 124 33.76 12.70 39.10
N CYS A 125 33.80 13.49 40.16
CA CYS A 125 35.05 14.00 40.73
C CYS A 125 35.46 13.15 41.92
N SER A 126 36.48 12.33 41.75
CA SER A 126 37.05 11.44 42.78
C SER A 126 37.40 12.14 44.11
N ASN A 127 37.69 13.45 44.10
CA ASN A 127 38.07 14.20 45.29
C ASN A 127 36.90 14.79 46.10
N CYS A 128 35.76 15.10 45.47
CA CYS A 128 34.66 15.82 46.15
C CYS A 128 33.26 15.38 45.76
N ASN A 129 33.13 14.28 45.00
CA ASN A 129 31.87 13.68 44.54
C ASN A 129 30.94 14.68 43.83
N SER A 130 31.50 15.75 43.26
CA SER A 130 30.78 16.68 42.41
C SER A 130 30.62 16.07 41.03
N ARG A 131 29.39 16.06 40.51
CA ARG A 131 29.05 15.47 39.21
C ARG A 131 28.75 16.53 38.17
N ARG A 132 29.13 16.25 36.93
CA ARG A 132 28.83 17.08 35.76
C ARG A 132 28.46 16.17 34.61
N ALA A 133 27.61 16.64 33.70
CA ALA A 133 27.19 15.86 32.55
C ALA A 133 27.45 16.66 31.27
N TYR A 134 27.97 15.99 30.24
CA TYR A 134 28.31 16.60 28.96
C TYR A 134 27.80 15.75 27.81
N TRP A 135 27.27 16.43 26.82
CA TRP A 135 26.94 15.81 25.54
C TRP A 135 28.20 15.38 24.79
N GLU A 136 28.05 14.43 23.85
CA GLU A 136 29.13 13.97 22.96
C GLU A 136 29.85 15.07 22.16
N ASN A 137 29.21 16.23 21.96
CA ASN A 137 29.82 17.39 21.30
C ASN A 137 30.60 18.31 22.28
N GLY A 138 30.74 17.93 23.54
CA GLY A 138 31.42 18.70 24.58
C GLY A 138 30.59 19.83 25.21
N GLN A 139 29.31 19.98 24.83
CA GLN A 139 28.41 20.93 25.47
C GLN A 139 27.95 20.40 26.83
N GLU A 140 28.03 21.21 27.88
CA GLU A 140 27.54 20.84 29.20
C GLU A 140 26.01 20.70 29.19
N TRP A 141 25.51 19.65 29.83
CA TRP A 141 24.09 19.39 29.97
C TRP A 141 23.51 20.20 31.12
N GLU A 142 22.39 20.87 30.82
CA GLU A 142 21.62 21.64 31.79
C GLU A 142 20.24 21.02 31.95
N TYR A 143 19.86 20.68 33.18
CA TYR A 143 18.50 20.23 33.47
C TYR A 143 17.51 21.38 33.27
N LYS A 144 16.58 21.22 32.32
CA LYS A 144 15.47 22.16 32.09
C LYS A 144 14.15 21.41 32.25
N ASN A 145 13.29 21.91 33.13
CA ASN A 145 11.95 21.35 33.35
C ASN A 145 10.90 22.46 33.30
N PRO A 146 10.53 22.92 32.09
CA PRO A 146 9.57 24.00 31.94
C PRO A 146 8.17 23.58 32.41
N CYS A 147 7.45 24.52 33.01
CA CYS A 147 6.06 24.31 33.41
C CYS A 147 5.14 24.19 32.17
N PRO A 148 4.22 23.21 32.11
CA PRO A 148 3.27 23.08 30.99
C PRO A 148 2.35 24.29 30.80
N LYS A 149 2.11 25.07 31.87
CA LYS A 149 1.20 26.23 31.84
C LYS A 149 1.88 27.55 31.50
N CYS A 150 3.08 27.79 32.05
CA CYS A 150 3.73 29.10 31.96
C CYS A 150 5.19 29.06 31.49
N HIS A 151 5.70 27.87 31.14
CA HIS A 151 7.07 27.62 30.67
C HIS A 151 8.21 28.05 31.62
N ALA A 152 7.90 28.59 32.80
CA ALA A 152 8.89 28.85 33.83
C ALA A 152 9.52 27.53 34.32
N ASN A 153 10.82 27.54 34.61
CA ASN A 153 11.52 26.38 35.16
C ASN A 153 10.93 25.97 36.51
N ARG A 154 10.55 24.70 36.61
CA ARG A 154 10.02 24.09 37.83
C ARG A 154 11.16 23.67 38.75
N THR A 155 10.92 23.75 40.05
CA THR A 155 11.76 23.09 41.05
C THR A 155 11.19 21.71 41.36
N SER A 156 12.05 20.78 41.78
CA SER A 156 11.62 19.43 42.16
C SER A 156 12.28 19.00 43.47
N VAL A 157 11.54 18.22 44.26
CA VAL A 157 12.05 17.55 45.45
C VAL A 157 11.72 16.07 45.30
N HIS A 158 12.71 15.21 45.52
CA HIS A 158 12.55 13.76 45.46
C HIS A 158 12.61 13.17 46.87
N ASN A 159 11.77 12.17 47.12
CA ASN A 159 11.78 11.37 48.33
C ASN A 159 11.74 9.89 47.93
N ARG A 160 12.71 9.11 48.42
CA ARG A 160 12.77 7.67 48.19
C ARG A 160 12.40 6.93 49.46
N LYS A 161 11.39 6.06 49.37
CA LYS A 161 11.00 5.12 50.43
C LYS A 161 11.08 3.70 49.88
N GLY A 162 12.19 3.03 50.17
CA GLY A 162 12.49 1.70 49.61
C GLY A 162 12.55 1.74 48.08
N ASN A 163 11.60 1.05 47.44
CA ASN A 163 11.49 0.95 45.99
C ASN A 163 10.54 1.97 45.37
N ILE A 164 9.92 2.84 46.15
CA ILE A 164 9.07 3.92 45.65
C ILE A 164 9.84 5.24 45.69
N ILE A 165 9.94 5.90 44.53
CA ILE A 165 10.49 7.25 44.38
C ILE A 165 9.32 8.19 44.10
N THR A 166 9.10 9.15 44.98
CA THR A 166 8.09 10.20 44.80
C THR A 166 8.80 11.50 44.46
N THR A 167 8.48 12.10 43.31
CA THR A 167 9.01 13.39 42.88
C THR A 167 7.90 14.42 42.90
N ALA A 168 8.04 15.44 43.74
CA ALA A 168 7.14 16.59 43.79
C ALA A 168 7.74 17.75 42.99
N TYR A 169 7.04 18.15 41.93
CA TYR A 169 7.37 19.31 41.11
C TYR A 169 6.56 20.53 41.57
N ASN A 170 7.22 21.68 41.68
CA ASN A 170 6.60 22.95 42.02
C ASN A 170 6.99 24.01 41.00
N CYS A 171 6.00 24.72 40.44
CA CYS A 171 6.26 25.86 39.56
C CYS A 171 6.22 27.17 40.35
N PRO A 172 7.34 27.91 40.46
CA PRO A 172 7.34 29.21 41.13
C PRO A 172 6.56 30.29 40.36
N GLY A 173 6.40 30.16 39.03
CA GLY A 173 5.73 31.15 38.20
C GLY A 173 4.19 31.12 38.27
N CYS A 174 3.59 29.93 38.39
CA CYS A 174 2.13 29.78 38.41
C CYS A 174 1.58 29.00 39.62
N GLY A 175 2.45 28.55 40.54
CA GLY A 175 2.08 27.82 41.75
C GLY A 175 1.60 26.37 41.53
N GLN A 176 1.66 25.85 40.30
CA GLN A 176 1.26 24.48 40.01
C GLN A 176 2.15 23.47 40.75
N LYS A 177 1.51 22.51 41.40
CA LYS A 177 2.17 21.35 42.02
C LYS A 177 1.76 20.08 41.31
N GLU A 178 2.71 19.20 41.08
CA GLU A 178 2.52 17.90 40.45
C GLU A 178 3.36 16.89 41.22
N THR A 179 2.81 15.72 41.48
CA THR A 179 3.53 14.64 42.16
C THR A 179 3.54 13.43 41.25
N ASP A 180 4.74 12.96 40.94
CA ASP A 180 4.96 11.73 40.19
C ASP A 180 5.49 10.66 41.15
N THR A 181 5.07 9.41 40.96
CA THR A 181 5.49 8.29 41.79
C THR A 181 5.95 7.14 40.91
N TRP A 182 7.22 6.79 41.07
CA TRP A 182 7.86 5.69 40.37
C TRP A 182 8.05 4.52 41.34
N ASP A 183 7.43 3.38 41.02
CA ASP A 183 7.62 2.13 41.75
C ASP A 183 8.63 1.26 41.01
N LEU A 184 9.77 0.97 41.63
CA LEU A 184 10.86 0.18 41.08
C LEU A 184 10.55 -1.33 41.08
N ASP A 185 9.55 -1.79 41.86
CA ASP A 185 9.13 -3.20 41.91
C ASP A 185 7.97 -3.53 40.97
N LYS A 186 7.36 -2.51 40.35
CA LYS A 186 6.24 -2.72 39.43
C LYS A 186 6.72 -3.49 38.19
N ARG A 187 6.54 -4.80 38.23
CA ARG A 187 6.72 -5.68 37.07
C ARG A 187 5.50 -5.57 36.18
N GLU A 188 5.71 -5.68 34.86
CA GLU A 188 4.58 -5.89 33.95
C GLU A 188 3.83 -7.15 34.38
N GLU A 189 2.51 -7.02 34.53
CA GLU A 189 1.67 -8.17 34.83
C GLU A 189 1.79 -9.17 33.67
N VAL A 190 2.17 -10.41 33.99
CA VAL A 190 2.23 -11.49 33.01
C VAL A 190 0.79 -11.86 32.68
N ASP A 191 0.35 -11.60 31.45
CA ASP A 191 -0.97 -12.01 30.97
C ASP A 191 -1.07 -13.56 31.05
N PRO A 192 -1.91 -14.11 31.95
CA PRO A 192 -2.05 -15.56 32.11
C PRO A 192 -2.61 -16.23 30.85
N ASN A 193 -3.30 -15.47 30.00
CA ASN A 193 -3.94 -15.96 28.79
C ASN A 193 -3.10 -15.68 27.53
N PHE A 194 -1.85 -15.22 27.67
CA PHE A 194 -1.01 -14.83 26.55
C PHE A 194 -0.95 -15.90 25.44
N GLU A 195 -0.67 -17.16 25.78
CA GLU A 195 -0.58 -18.25 24.79
C GLU A 195 -1.92 -18.57 24.12
N ALA A 196 -3.01 -18.51 24.87
CA ALA A 196 -4.35 -18.73 24.31
C ALA A 196 -4.74 -17.60 23.35
N ASN A 197 -4.48 -16.36 23.75
CA ASN A 197 -4.71 -15.17 22.94
C ASN A 197 -3.78 -15.11 21.73
N ARG A 198 -2.53 -15.56 21.87
CA ARG A 198 -1.56 -15.68 20.79
C ARG A 198 -2.08 -16.60 19.70
N ARG A 199 -2.54 -17.81 20.06
CA ARG A 199 -3.16 -18.74 19.10
C ARG A 199 -4.43 -18.21 18.46
N LYS A 200 -5.17 -17.37 19.18
CA LYS A 200 -6.42 -16.76 18.68
C LYS A 200 -6.15 -15.61 17.72
N TYR A 201 -5.16 -14.76 17.98
CA TYR A 201 -4.97 -13.48 17.30
C TYR A 201 -3.75 -13.45 16.37
N CYS A 202 -2.70 -14.20 16.67
CA CYS A 202 -1.53 -14.31 15.80
C CYS A 202 -1.76 -15.49 14.85
N ILE A 203 -2.09 -15.17 13.60
CA ILE A 203 -2.39 -16.17 12.57
C ILE A 203 -1.14 -16.93 12.14
N SER A 204 -1.35 -18.15 11.65
CA SER A 204 -0.30 -19.01 11.12
C SER A 204 0.22 -18.52 9.77
N ASP A 205 1.40 -19.01 9.37
CA ASP A 205 1.99 -18.66 8.07
C ASP A 205 1.09 -19.03 6.89
N LYS A 206 0.35 -20.13 7.01
CA LYS A 206 -0.63 -20.55 6.00
C LYS A 206 -1.76 -19.54 5.88
N GLU A 207 -2.43 -19.22 6.99
CA GLU A 207 -3.53 -18.25 7.01
C GLU A 207 -3.09 -16.86 6.55
N GLY A 208 -1.87 -16.46 6.92
CA GLY A 208 -1.27 -15.20 6.50
C GLY A 208 -0.97 -15.15 5.00
N THR A 209 -0.45 -16.24 4.43
CA THR A 209 -0.22 -16.35 2.98
C THR A 209 -1.54 -16.34 2.22
N ASP A 210 -2.56 -17.05 2.72
CA ASP A 210 -3.90 -17.05 2.14
C ASP A 210 -4.49 -15.63 2.13
N TYR A 211 -4.38 -14.88 3.23
CA TYR A 211 -4.78 -13.47 3.30
C TYR A 211 -4.07 -12.58 2.26
N ILE A 212 -2.75 -12.72 2.13
CA ILE A 212 -1.96 -11.93 1.16
C ILE A 212 -2.43 -12.22 -0.27
N SER A 213 -2.63 -13.50 -0.61
CA SER A 213 -3.10 -13.89 -1.95
C SER A 213 -4.52 -13.36 -2.24
N TRP A 214 -5.41 -13.47 -1.26
CA TRP A 214 -6.79 -13.03 -1.38
C TRP A 214 -6.91 -11.50 -1.52
N THR A 215 -6.14 -10.75 -0.73
CA THR A 215 -6.12 -9.28 -0.82
C THR A 215 -5.53 -8.79 -2.13
N ALA A 216 -4.53 -9.48 -2.69
CA ALA A 216 -4.00 -9.18 -4.02
C ALA A 216 -5.08 -9.38 -5.10
N ASN A 217 -5.75 -10.53 -5.10
CA ASN A 217 -6.83 -10.83 -6.05
C ASN A 217 -7.99 -9.84 -5.95
N LEU A 218 -8.40 -9.48 -4.72
CA LEU A 218 -9.45 -8.47 -4.52
C LEU A 218 -9.07 -7.11 -5.10
N LYS A 219 -7.80 -6.72 -4.98
CA LYS A 219 -7.32 -5.45 -5.54
C LYS A 219 -7.42 -5.46 -7.07
N GLU A 220 -7.02 -6.55 -7.72
CA GLU A 220 -7.15 -6.71 -9.17
C GLU A 220 -8.62 -6.66 -9.62
N ILE A 221 -9.51 -7.32 -8.89
CA ILE A 221 -10.95 -7.30 -9.18
C ILE A 221 -11.51 -5.88 -9.01
N ALA A 222 -11.11 -5.16 -7.97
CA ALA A 222 -11.55 -3.78 -7.74
C ALA A 222 -11.05 -2.83 -8.85
N GLU A 223 -9.80 -2.99 -9.28
CA GLU A 223 -9.23 -2.25 -10.42
C GLU A 223 -9.97 -2.58 -11.72
N TRP A 224 -10.29 -3.86 -11.96
CA TRP A 224 -11.09 -4.29 -13.11
C TRP A 224 -12.51 -3.71 -13.11
N MET A 225 -13.19 -3.70 -11.96
CA MET A 225 -14.52 -3.11 -11.83
C MET A 225 -14.49 -1.61 -12.09
N LYS A 226 -13.44 -0.93 -11.60
CA LYS A 226 -13.24 0.50 -11.82
C LYS A 226 -12.98 0.81 -13.30
N ASP A 227 -12.15 0.02 -13.98
CA ASP A 227 -11.94 0.16 -15.43
C ASP A 227 -13.25 -0.01 -16.21
N HIS A 228 -14.08 -0.99 -15.82
CA HIS A 228 -15.39 -1.20 -16.45
C HIS A 228 -16.37 -0.05 -16.22
N GLU A 229 -16.35 0.56 -15.05
CA GLU A 229 -17.21 1.71 -14.73
C GLU A 229 -16.75 2.96 -15.49
N GLU A 230 -15.45 3.24 -15.53
CA GLU A 230 -14.86 4.39 -16.24
C GLU A 230 -15.00 4.24 -17.77
N ASN A 231 -14.85 3.03 -18.30
CA ASN A 231 -14.92 2.74 -19.73
C ASN A 231 -16.24 2.10 -20.18
N LYS A 232 -17.32 2.30 -19.40
CA LYS A 232 -18.62 1.67 -19.64
C LYS A 232 -19.12 1.84 -21.07
N GLU A 233 -19.01 3.04 -21.62
CA GLU A 233 -19.45 3.34 -22.99
C GLU A 233 -18.66 2.53 -24.05
N ILE A 234 -17.35 2.33 -23.82
CA ILE A 234 -16.49 1.53 -24.70
C ILE A 234 -16.89 0.07 -24.61
N TYR A 235 -17.11 -0.46 -23.41
CA TYR A 235 -17.55 -1.83 -23.18
C TYR A 235 -18.93 -2.11 -23.78
N ASP A 236 -19.89 -1.19 -23.61
CA ASP A 236 -21.21 -1.25 -24.24
C ASP A 236 -21.10 -1.20 -25.77
N ALA A 237 -20.17 -0.41 -26.32
CA ALA A 237 -19.91 -0.37 -27.75
C ALA A 237 -19.25 -1.66 -28.26
N VAL A 238 -18.32 -2.27 -27.50
CA VAL A 238 -17.73 -3.58 -27.81
C VAL A 238 -18.81 -4.67 -27.85
N ALA A 239 -19.75 -4.67 -26.90
CA ALA A 239 -20.86 -5.63 -26.87
C ALA A 239 -21.78 -5.51 -28.10
N LYS A 240 -21.86 -4.33 -28.73
CA LYS A 240 -22.63 -4.09 -29.96
C LYS A 240 -21.89 -4.53 -31.24
N ILE A 241 -20.58 -4.81 -31.18
CA ILE A 241 -19.82 -5.27 -32.34
C ILE A 241 -20.22 -6.71 -32.67
N LYS A 242 -20.75 -6.94 -33.87
CA LYS A 242 -21.06 -8.28 -34.38
C LYS A 242 -19.75 -9.02 -34.67
N LYS A 243 -19.48 -10.05 -33.89
CA LYS A 243 -18.35 -10.96 -34.10
C LYS A 243 -18.74 -12.00 -35.15
N LEU A 244 -18.39 -11.74 -36.40
CA LEU A 244 -18.71 -12.63 -37.50
C LEU A 244 -17.54 -13.58 -37.77
N THR A 245 -17.84 -14.85 -37.99
CA THR A 245 -16.92 -15.81 -38.60
C THR A 245 -16.76 -15.54 -40.10
N ILE A 246 -15.80 -16.18 -40.78
CA ILE A 246 -15.61 -16.02 -42.25
C ILE A 246 -16.89 -16.37 -43.02
N VAL A 247 -17.58 -17.43 -42.61
CA VAL A 247 -18.82 -17.88 -43.27
C VAL A 247 -19.93 -16.85 -43.10
N GLU A 248 -20.10 -16.32 -41.88
CA GLU A 248 -21.08 -15.28 -41.59
C GLU A 248 -20.73 -13.96 -42.28
N LEU A 249 -19.44 -13.62 -42.37
CA LEU A 249 -18.96 -12.47 -43.13
C LEU A 249 -19.35 -12.58 -44.61
N GLN A 250 -19.15 -13.75 -45.23
CA GLN A 250 -19.53 -13.98 -46.63
C GLN A 250 -21.04 -13.82 -46.83
N ASN A 251 -21.84 -14.38 -45.92
CA ASN A 251 -23.29 -14.27 -45.94
C ASN A 251 -23.77 -12.82 -45.73
N HIS A 252 -23.06 -12.05 -44.92
CA HIS A 252 -23.36 -10.64 -44.65
C HIS A 252 -23.02 -9.73 -45.84
N LEU A 253 -21.90 -10.00 -46.54
CA LEU A 253 -21.44 -9.18 -47.67
C LEU A 253 -22.15 -9.50 -48.99
N ASN A 254 -22.50 -10.76 -49.25
CA ASN A 254 -23.07 -11.22 -50.52
C ASN A 254 -24.32 -10.43 -50.99
N PRO A 255 -25.32 -10.14 -50.14
CA PRO A 255 -26.50 -9.36 -50.55
C PRO A 255 -26.13 -7.92 -50.94
N ALA A 256 -25.23 -7.28 -50.19
CA ALA A 256 -24.80 -5.91 -50.42
C ALA A 256 -24.02 -5.78 -51.74
N ILE A 257 -23.13 -6.74 -52.00
CA ILE A 257 -22.28 -6.81 -53.20
C ILE A 257 -23.11 -7.05 -54.46
N LYS A 258 -24.03 -8.03 -54.43
CA LYS A 258 -24.95 -8.30 -55.55
C LYS A 258 -25.80 -7.09 -55.90
N LYS A 259 -26.36 -6.40 -54.90
CA LYS A 259 -27.17 -5.19 -55.11
C LYS A 259 -26.37 -4.04 -55.72
N ALA A 260 -25.08 -3.95 -55.45
CA ALA A 260 -24.21 -2.91 -55.98
C ALA A 260 -23.73 -3.16 -57.43
N GLY A 261 -24.00 -4.35 -57.99
CA GLY A 261 -23.63 -4.76 -59.35
C GLY A 261 -22.37 -5.64 -59.43
N TYR A 262 -21.86 -6.10 -58.29
CA TYR A 262 -20.70 -6.97 -58.21
C TYR A 262 -21.15 -8.44 -58.08
N SER A 263 -20.35 -9.40 -58.56
CA SER A 263 -20.62 -10.83 -58.41
C SER A 263 -19.35 -11.63 -58.10
N LYS A 264 -19.52 -12.92 -57.79
CA LYS A 264 -18.46 -13.88 -57.48
C LYS A 264 -17.49 -13.36 -56.40
N LEU A 265 -18.04 -13.03 -55.23
CA LEU A 265 -17.19 -12.77 -54.06
C LEU A 265 -16.58 -14.09 -53.61
N ASP A 266 -15.27 -14.20 -53.77
CA ASP A 266 -14.47 -15.32 -53.29
C ASP A 266 -13.44 -14.84 -52.28
N PHE A 267 -13.20 -15.65 -51.25
CA PHE A 267 -12.18 -15.41 -50.25
C PHE A 267 -10.99 -16.34 -50.47
N ASP A 268 -9.79 -15.77 -50.36
CA ASP A 268 -8.55 -16.52 -50.37
C ASP A 268 -8.36 -17.29 -49.07
N LYS A 269 -7.31 -18.11 -49.00
CA LYS A 269 -6.94 -18.79 -47.76
C LYS A 269 -6.67 -17.75 -46.66
N PRO A 270 -7.28 -17.90 -45.47
CA PRO A 270 -7.03 -16.97 -44.37
C PRO A 270 -5.61 -17.14 -43.82
N GLU A 271 -4.97 -16.01 -43.52
CA GLU A 271 -3.67 -15.92 -42.88
C GLU A 271 -3.89 -15.63 -41.39
N ALA A 272 -3.57 -16.61 -40.53
CA ALA A 272 -3.64 -16.47 -39.08
C ALA A 272 -2.33 -15.87 -38.55
N GLY A 273 -2.36 -14.58 -38.15
CA GLY A 273 -1.28 -13.89 -37.45
C GLY A 273 -1.73 -13.45 -36.05
N ARG A 274 -1.36 -12.22 -35.63
CA ARG A 274 -1.94 -11.58 -34.44
C ARG A 274 -3.45 -11.33 -34.61
N ASP A 275 -3.86 -11.03 -35.84
CA ASP A 275 -5.24 -10.89 -36.28
C ASP A 275 -5.45 -11.77 -37.52
N LEU A 276 -6.71 -12.11 -37.81
CA LEU A 276 -7.06 -12.93 -38.96
C LEU A 276 -7.15 -12.07 -40.22
N THR A 277 -6.36 -12.37 -41.24
CA THR A 277 -6.41 -11.65 -42.52
C THR A 277 -6.93 -12.55 -43.62
N VAL A 278 -7.83 -12.05 -44.46
CA VAL A 278 -8.37 -12.80 -45.60
C VAL A 278 -8.35 -11.93 -46.86
N GLY A 279 -7.76 -12.44 -47.93
CA GLY A 279 -7.86 -11.84 -49.26
C GLY A 279 -9.27 -12.03 -49.83
N PHE A 280 -9.77 -11.07 -50.59
CA PHE A 280 -11.03 -11.23 -51.30
C PHE A 280 -10.88 -10.81 -52.75
N SER A 281 -11.72 -11.41 -53.59
CA SER A 281 -11.83 -11.03 -55.00
C SER A 281 -13.28 -11.04 -55.47
N LEU A 282 -13.59 -10.19 -56.45
CA LEU A 282 -14.93 -10.08 -57.04
C LEU A 282 -14.91 -9.49 -58.45
N GLN A 283 -16.02 -9.63 -59.17
CA GLN A 283 -16.20 -9.17 -60.55
C GLN A 283 -17.19 -8.00 -60.61
N ASP A 284 -16.84 -6.94 -61.35
CA ASP A 284 -17.74 -5.81 -61.65
C ASP A 284 -18.53 -6.10 -62.92
N ASN A 285 -19.86 -6.26 -62.78
CA ASN A 285 -20.73 -6.57 -63.92
C ASN A 285 -21.43 -5.34 -64.48
N LYS A 286 -21.14 -4.13 -63.98
CA LYS A 286 -21.78 -2.92 -64.49
C LYS A 286 -21.07 -2.43 -65.77
N PRO A 287 -21.74 -2.49 -66.93
CA PRO A 287 -21.15 -2.00 -68.18
C PRO A 287 -20.95 -0.48 -68.12
N GLY A 288 -19.81 0.00 -68.62
CA GLY A 288 -19.50 1.44 -68.72
C GLY A 288 -19.02 2.11 -67.43
N ARG A 289 -18.87 1.36 -66.33
CA ARG A 289 -18.29 1.87 -65.09
C ARG A 289 -16.77 1.95 -65.20
N GLN A 290 -16.22 3.14 -64.93
CA GLN A 290 -14.77 3.36 -64.90
C GLN A 290 -14.12 2.70 -63.68
N ASP A 291 -12.88 2.22 -63.85
CA ASP A 291 -12.05 1.52 -62.84
C ASP A 291 -12.05 2.26 -61.49
N ARG A 292 -11.77 3.56 -61.52
CA ARG A 292 -11.69 4.41 -60.32
C ARG A 292 -13.03 4.50 -59.57
N SER A 293 -14.14 4.58 -60.31
CA SER A 293 -15.48 4.63 -59.72
C SER A 293 -15.88 3.30 -59.11
N SER A 294 -15.49 2.19 -59.74
CA SER A 294 -15.70 0.83 -59.22
C SER A 294 -15.00 0.61 -57.87
N VAL A 295 -13.72 0.95 -57.81
CA VAL A 295 -12.91 0.88 -56.57
C VAL A 295 -13.52 1.74 -55.47
N TYR A 296 -13.91 2.97 -55.79
CA TYR A 296 -14.50 3.90 -54.82
C TYR A 296 -15.85 3.40 -54.28
N ASP A 297 -16.74 2.94 -55.16
CA ASP A 297 -18.05 2.40 -54.80
C ASP A 297 -17.92 1.18 -53.89
N LEU A 298 -17.03 0.24 -54.25
CA LEU A 298 -16.80 -0.97 -53.45
C LEU A 298 -16.21 -0.63 -52.09
N ARG A 299 -15.23 0.27 -52.03
CA ARG A 299 -14.63 0.72 -50.76
C ARG A 299 -15.70 1.32 -49.84
N ARG A 300 -16.56 2.20 -50.38
CA ARG A 300 -17.65 2.82 -49.61
C ARG A 300 -18.64 1.78 -49.12
N LEU A 301 -18.98 0.80 -49.96
CA LEU A 301 -19.88 -0.30 -49.61
C LEU A 301 -19.31 -1.13 -48.46
N LEU A 302 -18.07 -1.62 -48.58
CA LEU A 302 -17.42 -2.44 -47.55
C LEU A 302 -17.27 -1.67 -46.23
N LYS A 303 -16.83 -0.41 -46.28
CA LYS A 303 -16.72 0.45 -45.08
C LYS A 303 -18.07 0.63 -44.38
N LYS A 304 -19.18 0.70 -45.13
CA LYS A 304 -20.53 0.84 -44.57
C LYS A 304 -21.05 -0.49 -44.02
N THR A 305 -20.96 -1.57 -44.79
CA THR A 305 -21.54 -2.88 -44.44
C THR A 305 -20.80 -3.54 -43.27
N LEU A 306 -19.50 -3.28 -43.12
CA LEU A 306 -18.70 -3.85 -42.03
C LEU A 306 -18.62 -2.94 -40.80
N ALA A 307 -19.22 -1.75 -40.82
CA ALA A 307 -19.03 -0.76 -39.74
C ALA A 307 -19.36 -1.33 -38.35
N ASP A 308 -20.42 -2.12 -38.23
CA ASP A 308 -20.92 -2.73 -36.99
C ASP A 308 -20.32 -4.12 -36.67
N THR A 309 -19.33 -4.59 -37.45
CA THR A 309 -18.73 -5.92 -37.30
C THR A 309 -17.29 -5.86 -36.80
N ASN A 310 -16.71 -7.01 -36.45
CA ASN A 310 -15.30 -7.15 -36.09
C ASN A 310 -14.34 -7.18 -37.30
N TRP A 311 -14.81 -6.84 -38.51
CA TRP A 311 -14.02 -6.89 -39.75
C TRP A 311 -13.74 -5.51 -40.34
N ARG A 312 -12.52 -5.27 -40.83
CA ARG A 312 -12.14 -3.99 -41.48
C ARG A 312 -11.32 -4.23 -42.73
N LEU A 313 -11.44 -3.33 -43.71
CA LEU A 313 -10.59 -3.33 -44.90
C LEU A 313 -9.14 -3.00 -44.51
N ILE A 314 -8.19 -3.86 -44.90
CA ILE A 314 -6.75 -3.66 -44.72
C ILE A 314 -6.25 -2.86 -45.90
N ALA A 315 -5.78 -1.65 -45.62
CA ALA A 315 -5.39 -0.64 -46.60
C ALA A 315 -6.55 -0.21 -47.51
N ASP A 316 -6.51 1.03 -47.97
CA ASP A 316 -7.49 1.52 -48.95
C ASP A 316 -7.23 0.96 -50.36
N ASP A 317 -6.23 0.10 -50.55
CA ASP A 317 -5.80 -0.46 -51.83
C ASP A 317 -6.66 -1.65 -52.25
N ILE A 318 -7.83 -1.33 -52.80
CA ILE A 318 -8.56 -2.24 -53.68
C ILE A 318 -7.97 -2.07 -55.07
N ASN A 319 -7.42 -3.14 -55.63
CA ASN A 319 -6.86 -3.15 -56.97
C ASN A 319 -7.92 -3.52 -57.99
N TYR A 320 -7.95 -2.81 -59.12
CA TYR A 320 -8.80 -3.12 -60.26
C TYR A 320 -7.95 -3.57 -61.45
N LYS A 321 -8.34 -4.66 -62.12
CA LYS A 321 -7.73 -5.10 -63.37
C LYS A 321 -8.75 -5.84 -64.24
N LEU A 322 -9.09 -5.28 -65.40
CA LEU A 322 -9.99 -5.89 -66.40
C LEU A 322 -11.34 -6.35 -65.80
N GLY A 323 -11.97 -5.53 -64.95
CA GLY A 323 -13.25 -5.86 -64.31
C GLY A 323 -13.13 -6.73 -63.05
N PHE A 324 -11.93 -7.13 -62.67
CA PHE A 324 -11.66 -7.88 -61.45
C PHE A 324 -11.16 -6.95 -60.34
N LEU A 325 -11.77 -7.03 -59.15
CA LEU A 325 -11.34 -6.28 -57.97
C LEU A 325 -10.81 -7.24 -56.90
N ALA A 326 -9.69 -6.88 -56.29
CA ALA A 326 -9.11 -7.65 -55.18
C ALA A 326 -8.65 -6.74 -54.04
N GLY A 327 -8.72 -7.24 -52.81
CA GLY A 327 -8.29 -6.53 -51.61
C GLY A 327 -8.14 -7.48 -50.41
N ARG A 328 -7.96 -6.92 -49.21
CA ARG A 328 -7.80 -7.71 -47.97
C ARG A 328 -8.70 -7.20 -46.84
N LEU A 329 -9.23 -8.11 -46.04
CA LEU A 329 -10.00 -7.82 -44.82
C LEU A 329 -9.26 -8.36 -43.59
N ARG A 330 -9.35 -7.64 -42.46
CA ARG A 330 -8.84 -8.00 -41.13
C ARG A 330 -10.00 -8.28 -40.19
N GLY A 331 -10.02 -9.46 -39.59
CA GLY A 331 -10.90 -9.84 -38.50
C GLY A 331 -10.17 -9.71 -37.17
N VAL A 332 -10.84 -9.09 -36.20
CA VAL A 332 -10.30 -8.83 -34.86
C VAL A 332 -11.08 -9.62 -33.81
N GLU A 333 -10.39 -10.25 -32.86
CA GLU A 333 -11.01 -11.04 -31.78
C GLU A 333 -10.57 -10.64 -30.37
N GLY A 334 -9.35 -10.09 -30.20
CA GLY A 334 -8.83 -9.70 -28.89
C GLY A 334 -9.55 -8.50 -28.26
N GLU A 335 -9.70 -8.52 -26.93
CA GLU A 335 -10.43 -7.50 -26.17
C GLU A 335 -9.89 -6.08 -26.42
N GLU A 336 -8.57 -5.89 -26.32
CA GLU A 336 -7.94 -4.58 -26.58
C GLU A 336 -8.20 -4.06 -28.00
N ALA A 337 -8.19 -4.96 -28.98
CA ALA A 337 -8.37 -4.58 -30.37
C ALA A 337 -9.85 -4.31 -30.70
N LEU A 338 -10.79 -4.99 -30.03
CA LEU A 338 -12.21 -4.64 -30.05
C LEU A 338 -12.48 -3.31 -29.34
N LYS A 339 -11.85 -3.03 -28.19
CA LYS A 339 -11.89 -1.72 -27.52
C LYS A 339 -11.41 -0.61 -28.45
N ALA A 340 -10.27 -0.79 -29.11
CA ALA A 340 -9.74 0.17 -30.08
C ALA A 340 -10.67 0.38 -31.30
N LEU A 341 -11.43 -0.64 -31.72
CA LEU A 341 -12.47 -0.51 -32.74
C LEU A 341 -13.67 0.29 -32.21
N ALA A 342 -14.14 -0.01 -31.00
CA ALA A 342 -15.25 0.68 -30.36
C ALA A 342 -14.94 2.17 -30.13
N GLU A 343 -13.75 2.52 -29.65
CA GLU A 343 -13.31 3.91 -29.50
C GLU A 343 -13.33 4.68 -30.82
N LYS A 344 -12.91 4.06 -31.93
CA LYS A 344 -12.95 4.67 -33.26
C LYS A 344 -14.38 4.85 -33.78
N MET A 345 -15.33 4.06 -33.29
CA MET A 345 -16.75 4.18 -33.62
C MET A 345 -17.42 5.28 -32.79
N LEU A 346 -17.01 5.48 -31.53
CA LEU A 346 -17.50 6.56 -30.66
C LEU A 346 -16.94 7.95 -31.03
N LYS A 347 -15.74 8.01 -31.63
CA LYS A 347 -15.10 9.27 -32.08
C LYS A 347 -15.61 9.77 -33.45
N LYS A 348 -16.51 9.04 -34.12
CA LYS A 348 -17.10 9.39 -35.43
C LYS A 348 -18.52 9.88 -35.26
#